data_AF-B5T078-F1
#
_entry.id   AF-B5T078-F1
#
_cell.length_a   1.000
_cell.length_b   1.000
_cell.length_c   1.000
_cell.angle_alpha   90.00
_cell.angle_beta   90.00
_cell.angle_gamma   90.00
#
_symmetry.space_group_name_H-M   'P 1'
#
loop_
_entity.id
_entity.type
_entity.pdbx_description
1 polymer ?
#
loop_
_entity_poly.entity_id
_entity_poly.type
_entity_poly.pdbx_seq_one_letter_code
_entity_poly.pdbx_strand_id
1 'polypeptide(L)'
;MKDNLSFSKLISEAEINSRNRSHLNLHESFSDPIQKTLICCCSNTYIPPHYHKFAHQSELFIRLKGCFSLLIFSVDGVLTRRITIDEENPLYEIKPGVIHTVVALDRHNILLEIKRGPYVESEAKNFPDWVTLENSDNQLDLERLRTLKVGDKLS
;
A
#
# COMPACT_ATOMS: atom_id res chain seq x y z
N MET A 1 24.14 -4.79 -10.88
CA MET A 1 23.00 -5.67 -11.19
C MET A 1 22.59 -6.33 -9.89
N LYS A 2 21.35 -6.20 -9.43
CA LYS A 2 20.91 -6.99 -8.25
C LYS A 2 20.78 -8.44 -8.71
N ASP A 3 21.20 -9.39 -7.88
CA ASP A 3 21.09 -10.83 -8.17
C ASP A 3 19.64 -11.24 -8.46
N ASN A 4 19.43 -12.46 -8.96
CA ASN A 4 18.09 -13.03 -9.12
C ASN A 4 17.29 -12.90 -7.82
N LEU A 5 16.28 -12.01 -7.84
CA LEU A 5 15.44 -11.74 -6.70
C LEU A 5 14.42 -12.85 -6.52
N SER A 6 14.54 -13.59 -5.41
CA SER A 6 13.53 -14.57 -4.99
C SER A 6 12.51 -13.92 -4.06
N PHE A 7 11.23 -14.10 -4.36
CA PHE A 7 10.14 -13.69 -3.47
C PHE A 7 10.15 -14.43 -2.13
N SER A 8 10.77 -15.61 -2.03
CA SER A 8 10.79 -16.39 -0.79
C SER A 8 11.41 -15.62 0.37
N LYS A 9 12.52 -14.90 0.15
CA LYS A 9 13.16 -14.09 1.20
C LYS A 9 12.24 -12.97 1.68
N LEU A 10 11.63 -12.26 0.73
CA LEU A 10 10.72 -11.17 1.03
C LEU A 10 9.49 -11.67 1.82
N ILE A 11 8.95 -12.83 1.45
CA ILE A 11 7.86 -13.49 2.16
C ILE A 11 8.27 -13.87 3.58
N SER A 12 9.41 -14.54 3.76
CA SER A 12 9.90 -14.92 5.09
C SER A 12 10.11 -13.72 6.01
N GLU A 13 10.65 -12.61 5.49
CA GLU A 13 10.78 -11.35 6.24
C GLU A 13 9.42 -10.75 6.60
N ALA A 14 8.44 -10.83 5.70
CA ALA A 14 7.10 -10.35 5.98
C ALA A 14 6.39 -11.18 7.06
N GLU A 15 6.55 -12.51 7.06
CA GLU A 15 5.93 -13.44 8.02
C GLU A 15 6.42 -13.25 9.47
N ILE A 16 7.65 -12.76 9.67
CA ILE A 16 8.23 -12.58 11.02
C ILE A 16 8.11 -11.14 11.55
N ASN A 17 7.77 -10.18 10.69
CA ASN A 17 7.62 -8.78 11.08
C ASN A 17 6.26 -8.53 11.75
N SER A 18 6.23 -7.66 12.76
CA SER A 18 4.99 -7.34 13.52
C SER A 18 3.83 -6.85 12.66
N ARG A 19 4.13 -6.22 11.51
CA ARG A 19 3.14 -5.67 10.58
C ARG A 19 2.71 -6.65 9.48
N ASN A 20 3.25 -7.87 9.47
CA ASN A 20 3.06 -8.87 8.41
C ASN A 20 3.46 -8.37 7.01
N ARG A 21 4.45 -7.48 6.94
CA ARG A 21 4.92 -6.85 5.69
C ARG A 21 6.44 -6.72 5.67
N SER A 22 7.00 -6.70 4.47
CA SER A 22 8.41 -6.41 4.20
C SER A 22 8.54 -5.55 2.94
N HIS A 23 9.66 -4.85 2.83
CA HIS A 23 9.94 -3.95 1.70
C HIS A 23 11.32 -4.25 1.13
N LEU A 24 11.44 -4.18 -0.18
CA LEU A 24 12.72 -4.23 -0.87
C LEU A 24 12.81 -3.09 -1.89
N ASN A 25 13.72 -2.15 -1.63
CA ASN A 25 14.03 -1.09 -2.59
C ASN A 25 14.81 -1.67 -3.76
N LEU A 26 14.36 -1.41 -4.99
CA LEU A 26 15.04 -1.79 -6.23
C LEU A 26 15.94 -0.67 -6.77
N HIS A 27 15.68 0.57 -6.35
CA HIS A 27 16.57 1.71 -6.55
C HIS A 27 17.83 1.58 -5.68
N GLU A 28 18.87 2.39 -5.97
CA GLU A 28 20.15 2.36 -5.26
C GLU A 28 20.20 3.40 -4.15
N SER A 29 19.56 4.55 -4.37
CA SER A 29 19.54 5.66 -3.42
C SER A 29 18.14 6.28 -3.28
N PHE A 30 17.84 6.79 -2.09
CA PHE A 30 16.66 7.63 -1.87
C PHE A 30 16.71 8.94 -2.67
N SER A 31 17.88 9.35 -3.16
CA SER A 31 18.02 10.47 -4.08
C SER A 31 17.65 10.14 -5.53
N ASP A 32 17.43 8.86 -5.87
CA ASP A 32 17.14 8.45 -7.24
C ASP A 32 15.82 9.10 -7.72
N PRO A 33 15.75 9.57 -8.98
CA PRO A 33 14.58 10.28 -9.48
C PRO A 33 13.33 9.40 -9.59
N ILE A 34 13.50 8.08 -9.52
CA ILE A 34 12.41 7.09 -9.55
C ILE A 34 12.64 6.08 -8.44
N GLN A 35 11.69 6.05 -7.51
CA GLN A 35 11.66 5.13 -6.40
C GLN A 35 10.86 3.89 -6.82
N LYS A 36 11.50 2.72 -6.74
CA LYS A 36 10.89 1.41 -7.03
C LYS A 36 11.02 0.53 -5.79
N THR A 37 9.91 0.05 -5.25
CA THR A 37 9.91 -0.73 -4.01
C THR A 37 8.97 -1.91 -4.16
N LEU A 38 9.48 -3.12 -3.92
CA LEU A 38 8.62 -4.28 -3.72
C LEU A 38 8.07 -4.25 -2.31
N ILE A 39 6.76 -4.45 -2.18
CA ILE A 39 6.07 -4.57 -0.90
C ILE A 39 5.43 -5.94 -0.85
N CYS A 40 5.88 -6.78 0.08
CA CYS A 40 5.21 -8.04 0.38
C CYS A 40 4.28 -7.83 1.57
N CYS A 41 3.05 -8.30 1.40
CA CYS A 41 1.99 -8.31 2.39
C CYS A 41 1.53 -9.75 2.59
N CYS A 42 1.81 -10.31 3.76
CA CYS A 42 1.28 -11.61 4.17
C CYS A 42 -0.20 -11.49 4.55
N SER A 43 -0.87 -12.62 4.75
CA SER A 43 -2.29 -12.68 5.09
C SER A 43 -2.64 -11.70 6.19
N ASN A 44 -3.80 -11.08 6.06
CA ASN A 44 -4.41 -10.25 7.09
C ASN A 44 -3.60 -8.98 7.43
N THR A 45 -3.14 -8.27 6.42
CA THR A 45 -2.55 -6.93 6.58
C THR A 45 -3.10 -5.97 5.53
N TYR A 46 -2.97 -4.68 5.80
CA TYR A 46 -3.34 -3.59 4.90
C TYR A 46 -2.30 -2.48 5.04
N ILE A 47 -2.08 -1.62 4.05
CA ILE A 47 -1.27 -0.40 4.22
C ILE A 47 -2.19 0.71 4.73
N PRO A 48 -1.92 1.39 5.86
CA PRO A 48 -2.84 2.39 6.41
C PRO A 48 -3.31 3.41 5.38
N PRO A 49 -4.59 3.84 5.43
CA PRO A 49 -5.09 4.81 4.48
C PRO A 49 -4.25 6.08 4.48
N HIS A 50 -3.77 6.48 3.32
CA HIS A 50 -2.85 7.61 3.16
C HIS A 50 -3.08 8.31 1.83
N TYR A 51 -2.45 9.48 1.67
CA TYR A 51 -2.41 10.22 0.42
C TYR A 51 -1.04 10.89 0.24
N HIS A 52 -0.77 11.33 -0.99
CA HIS A 52 0.43 12.09 -1.34
C HIS A 52 0.05 13.52 -1.69
N LYS A 53 0.52 14.49 -0.90
CA LYS A 53 0.07 15.89 -0.98
C LYS A 53 0.55 16.62 -2.24
N PHE A 54 1.75 16.30 -2.75
CA PHE A 54 2.37 17.11 -3.80
C PHE A 54 2.00 16.62 -5.20
N ALA A 55 1.78 17.56 -6.13
CA ALA A 55 1.31 17.27 -7.49
C ALA A 55 2.21 16.34 -8.32
N HIS A 56 3.47 16.17 -7.93
CA HIS A 56 4.42 15.29 -8.60
C HIS A 56 4.44 13.86 -8.03
N GLN A 57 3.72 13.59 -6.94
CA GLN A 57 3.72 12.31 -6.22
C GLN A 57 2.57 11.41 -6.66
N SER A 58 2.54 11.02 -7.94
CA SER A 58 1.72 9.87 -8.33
C SER A 58 2.36 8.58 -7.84
N GLU A 59 1.51 7.57 -7.58
CA GLU A 59 1.92 6.25 -7.13
C GLU A 59 1.34 5.19 -8.06
N LEU A 60 2.20 4.32 -8.57
CA LEU A 60 1.82 3.22 -9.44
C LEU A 60 2.00 1.90 -8.70
N PHE A 61 0.91 1.13 -8.58
CA PHE A 61 0.96 -0.24 -8.13
C PHE A 61 0.92 -1.20 -9.31
N ILE A 62 1.81 -2.20 -9.27
CA ILE A 62 1.83 -3.33 -10.18
C ILE A 62 1.84 -4.61 -9.35
N ARG A 63 0.81 -5.44 -9.47
CA ARG A 63 0.74 -6.75 -8.83
C ARG A 63 1.79 -7.68 -9.45
N LEU A 64 2.53 -8.36 -8.58
CA LEU A 64 3.44 -9.46 -8.94
C LEU A 64 2.96 -10.82 -8.41
N LYS A 65 2.27 -10.85 -7.27
CA LYS A 65 1.72 -12.07 -6.66
C LYS A 65 0.49 -11.75 -5.81
N GLY A 66 -0.47 -12.67 -5.78
CA GLY A 66 -1.63 -12.60 -4.90
C GLY A 66 -2.63 -11.50 -5.27
N CYS A 67 -3.68 -11.34 -4.48
CA CYS A 67 -4.78 -10.43 -4.74
C CYS A 67 -4.86 -9.31 -3.69
N PHE A 68 -5.08 -8.07 -4.15
CA PHE A 68 -5.30 -6.93 -3.26
C PHE A 68 -6.66 -6.31 -3.49
N SER A 69 -7.24 -5.71 -2.44
CA SER A 69 -8.32 -4.75 -2.57
C SER A 69 -7.79 -3.34 -2.35
N LEU A 70 -7.81 -2.52 -3.40
CA LEU A 70 -7.55 -1.08 -3.32
C LEU A 70 -8.84 -0.35 -2.96
N LEU A 71 -8.83 0.36 -1.84
CA LEU A 71 -9.96 1.16 -1.36
C LEU A 71 -9.62 2.64 -1.47
N ILE A 72 -10.55 3.44 -1.98
CA ILE A 72 -10.40 4.88 -2.16
C ILE A 72 -11.45 5.59 -1.31
N PHE A 73 -11.02 6.56 -0.50
CA PHE A 73 -11.89 7.26 0.45
C PHE A 73 -12.10 8.73 0.08
N SER A 74 -13.22 9.27 0.55
CA SER A 74 -13.40 10.71 0.67
C SER A 74 -12.56 11.25 1.84
N VAL A 75 -12.48 12.58 1.92
CA VAL A 75 -11.83 13.28 3.04
C VAL A 75 -12.43 12.91 4.39
N ASP A 76 -13.73 12.60 4.44
CA ASP A 76 -14.47 12.22 5.64
C ASP A 76 -14.40 10.71 5.96
N GLY A 77 -13.59 9.94 5.22
CA GLY A 77 -13.44 8.50 5.44
C GLY A 77 -14.58 7.64 4.90
N VAL A 78 -15.36 8.15 3.94
CA VAL A 78 -16.38 7.36 3.22
C VAL A 78 -15.73 6.61 2.08
N LEU A 79 -15.97 5.30 1.96
CA LEU A 79 -15.49 4.50 0.85
C LEU A 79 -16.20 4.93 -0.45
N THR A 80 -15.44 5.49 -1.38
CA THR A 80 -15.97 5.97 -2.67
C THR A 80 -15.80 4.93 -3.78
N ARG A 81 -14.72 4.13 -3.71
CA ARG A 81 -14.44 3.09 -4.70
C ARG A 81 -13.72 1.91 -4.04
N ARG A 82 -14.06 0.71 -4.49
CA ARG A 82 -13.34 -0.53 -4.20
C ARG A 82 -12.91 -1.15 -5.52
N ILE A 83 -11.66 -1.52 -5.60
CA ILE A 83 -11.00 -2.00 -6.81
C ILE A 83 -10.25 -3.28 -6.44
N THR A 84 -10.34 -4.31 -7.27
CA THR A 84 -9.55 -5.54 -7.10
C THR A 84 -8.28 -5.42 -7.95
N ILE A 85 -7.12 -5.66 -7.35
CA ILE A 85 -5.84 -5.78 -8.05
C ILE A 85 -5.49 -7.27 -8.11
N ASP A 86 -5.69 -7.87 -9.27
CA ASP A 86 -5.54 -9.30 -9.54
C ASP A 86 -4.81 -9.54 -10.87
N GLU A 87 -4.92 -10.75 -11.42
CA GLU A 87 -4.25 -11.12 -12.67
C GLU A 87 -4.87 -10.45 -13.89
N GLU A 88 -6.18 -10.20 -13.88
CA GLU A 88 -6.89 -9.51 -14.97
C GLU A 88 -6.67 -7.99 -14.90
N ASN A 89 -6.53 -7.45 -13.68
CA ASN A 89 -6.34 -6.03 -13.43
C ASN A 89 -5.08 -5.79 -12.58
N PRO A 90 -3.87 -6.00 -13.12
CA PRO A 90 -2.66 -6.02 -12.31
C PRO A 90 -2.09 -4.63 -12.00
N LEU A 91 -2.62 -3.56 -12.61
CA LEU A 91 -1.99 -2.24 -12.59
C LEU A 91 -2.99 -1.14 -12.23
N TYR A 92 -2.62 -0.30 -11.26
CA TYR A 92 -3.38 0.89 -10.90
C TYR A 92 -2.47 2.07 -10.59
N GLU A 93 -2.71 3.19 -11.26
CA GLU A 93 -2.08 4.46 -10.93
C GLU A 93 -3.00 5.32 -10.07
N ILE A 94 -2.46 5.83 -8.98
CA ILE A 94 -3.12 6.64 -7.98
C ILE A 94 -2.59 8.06 -8.13
N LYS A 95 -3.53 8.99 -8.33
CA LYS A 95 -3.21 10.41 -8.47
C LYS A 95 -2.86 11.03 -7.11
N PRO A 96 -2.05 12.10 -7.09
CA PRO A 96 -1.84 12.89 -5.88
C PRO A 96 -3.16 13.31 -5.22
N GLY A 97 -3.16 13.38 -3.89
CA GLY A 97 -4.31 13.77 -3.07
C GLY A 97 -5.40 12.71 -2.91
N VAL A 98 -5.33 11.57 -3.62
CA VAL A 98 -6.29 10.48 -3.46
C VAL A 98 -5.99 9.72 -2.18
N ILE A 99 -6.96 9.67 -1.26
CA ILE A 99 -6.85 8.89 -0.02
C ILE A 99 -7.14 7.44 -0.32
N HIS A 100 -6.19 6.55 -0.04
CA HIS A 100 -6.30 5.15 -0.42
C HIS A 100 -5.56 4.21 0.53
N THR A 101 -5.95 2.93 0.51
CA THR A 101 -5.30 1.79 1.20
C THR A 101 -5.32 0.59 0.27
N VAL A 102 -4.37 -0.32 0.44
CA VAL A 102 -4.42 -1.67 -0.15
C VAL A 102 -4.55 -2.70 0.96
N VAL A 103 -5.50 -3.62 0.80
CA VAL A 103 -5.77 -4.74 1.71
C VAL A 103 -5.31 -6.03 1.04
N ALA A 104 -4.48 -6.82 1.72
CA ALA A 104 -4.03 -8.12 1.24
C ALA A 104 -5.12 -9.17 1.41
N LEU A 105 -5.47 -9.87 0.32
CA LEU A 105 -6.55 -10.86 0.30
C LEU A 105 -6.04 -12.31 0.34
N ASP A 106 -4.90 -12.60 -0.29
CA ASP A 106 -4.32 -13.95 -0.25
C ASP A 106 -3.33 -14.13 0.90
N ARG A 107 -2.80 -15.35 1.04
CA ARG A 107 -1.75 -15.66 2.03
C ARG A 107 -0.48 -14.84 1.83
N HIS A 108 -0.07 -14.63 0.59
CA HIS A 108 1.15 -13.89 0.23
C HIS A 108 0.88 -13.04 -0.99
N ASN A 109 1.08 -11.75 -0.86
CA ASN A 109 0.75 -10.76 -1.88
C ASN A 109 1.96 -9.87 -2.07
N ILE A 110 2.31 -9.58 -3.32
CA ILE A 110 3.49 -8.76 -3.65
C ILE A 110 3.08 -7.75 -4.69
N LEU A 111 3.33 -6.48 -4.39
CA LEU A 111 3.18 -5.36 -5.32
C LEU A 111 4.53 -4.69 -5.54
N LEU A 112 4.74 -4.16 -6.73
CA LEU A 112 5.76 -3.16 -7.02
C LEU A 112 5.09 -1.79 -6.94
N GLU A 113 5.60 -0.95 -6.04
CA GLU A 113 5.27 0.45 -5.92
C GLU A 113 6.32 1.27 -6.70
N ILE A 114 5.85 2.14 -7.60
CA ILE A 114 6.70 3.09 -8.31
C ILE A 114 6.22 4.51 -8.00
N LYS A 115 7.15 5.37 -7.58
CA LYS A 115 6.93 6.79 -7.31
C LYS A 115 8.05 7.64 -7.89
N ARG A 116 7.77 8.92 -8.11
CA ARG A 116 8.82 9.91 -8.34
C ARG A 116 9.63 10.10 -7.06
N GLY A 117 10.95 10.16 -7.24
CA GLY A 117 11.87 10.59 -6.21
C GLY A 117 12.26 12.08 -6.36
N PRO A 118 13.15 12.57 -5.50
CA PRO A 118 13.76 11.84 -4.39
C PRO A 118 12.75 11.45 -3.30
N TYR A 119 13.04 10.40 -2.55
CA TYR A 119 12.29 10.07 -1.34
C TYR A 119 12.71 11.01 -0.20
N VAL A 120 11.78 11.84 0.24
CA VAL A 120 11.93 12.70 1.42
C VAL A 120 10.92 12.21 2.45
N GLU A 121 11.39 11.62 3.55
CA GLU A 121 10.54 10.93 4.53
C GLU A 121 9.41 11.80 5.08
N SER A 122 9.70 13.07 5.41
CA SER A 122 8.71 14.04 5.90
C SER A 122 7.61 14.39 4.89
N GLU A 123 7.83 14.08 3.61
CA GLU A 123 6.92 14.36 2.50
C GLU A 123 6.32 13.09 1.88
N ALA A 124 6.75 11.92 2.35
CA ALA A 124 6.50 10.66 1.66
C ALA A 124 5.02 10.25 1.68
N LYS A 125 4.34 10.46 2.80
CA LYS A 125 2.93 10.10 3.01
C LYS A 125 2.27 11.07 3.98
N ASN A 126 1.00 11.34 3.74
CA ASN A 126 0.12 12.07 4.64
C ASN A 126 -1.04 11.16 5.05
N PHE A 127 -1.50 11.33 6.28
CA PHE A 127 -2.59 10.53 6.84
C PHE A 127 -3.78 11.46 7.11
N PRO A 128 -5.01 11.05 6.72
CA PRO A 128 -6.23 11.71 7.20
C PRO A 128 -6.35 11.63 8.72
N ASP A 129 -7.00 12.60 9.35
CA ASP A 129 -7.12 12.69 10.82
C ASP A 129 -7.88 11.51 11.44
N TRP A 130 -8.69 10.80 10.65
CA TRP A 130 -9.43 9.60 11.07
C TRP A 130 -8.60 8.31 10.98
N VAL A 131 -7.35 8.38 10.53
CA VAL A 131 -6.45 7.22 10.48
C VAL A 131 -5.62 7.16 11.75
N THR A 132 -5.83 6.11 12.54
CA THR A 132 -4.89 5.77 13.60
C THR A 132 -3.77 4.92 13.02
N LEU A 133 -2.52 5.35 13.25
CA LEU A 133 -1.35 4.59 12.83
C LEU A 133 -1.23 3.27 13.61
N GLU A 134 -0.66 2.27 12.95
CA GLU A 134 -0.44 0.95 13.53
C GLU A 134 0.41 1.03 14.82
N ASN A 135 0.17 0.11 15.76
CA ASN A 135 0.71 0.09 17.14
C ASN A 135 0.08 1.11 18.09
N SER A 136 -1.11 1.60 17.77
CA SER A 136 -1.99 2.31 18.71
C SER A 136 -3.13 1.40 19.16
N ASP A 137 -3.70 1.66 20.34
CA ASP A 137 -4.84 0.91 20.88
C ASP A 137 -6.11 0.99 20.00
N ASN A 138 -6.14 1.92 19.03
CA ASN A 138 -7.25 2.17 18.11
C ASN A 138 -6.88 1.92 16.64
N GLN A 139 -6.05 0.90 16.36
CA GLN A 139 -5.74 0.48 15.00
C GLN A 139 -7.03 0.18 14.21
N LEU A 140 -7.10 0.60 12.94
CA LEU A 140 -8.25 0.31 12.09
C LEU A 140 -8.49 -1.20 11.99
N ASP A 141 -9.76 -1.57 12.16
CA ASP A 141 -10.21 -2.95 12.03
C ASP A 141 -10.08 -3.43 10.58
N LEU A 142 -9.19 -4.40 10.39
CA LEU A 142 -8.97 -5.04 9.09
C LEU A 142 -10.24 -5.71 8.55
N GLU A 143 -11.05 -6.34 9.40
CA GLU A 143 -12.28 -7.00 8.96
C GLU A 143 -13.31 -5.96 8.51
N ARG A 144 -13.33 -4.79 9.14
CA ARG A 144 -14.09 -3.65 8.64
C ARG A 144 -13.61 -3.23 7.25
N LEU A 145 -12.30 -3.07 7.03
CA LEU A 145 -11.75 -2.74 5.70
C LEU A 145 -12.10 -3.80 4.64
N ARG A 146 -12.14 -5.09 5.01
CA ARG A 146 -12.50 -6.19 4.09
C ARG A 146 -13.96 -6.12 3.66
N THR A 147 -14.85 -5.78 4.57
CA THR A 147 -16.31 -5.85 4.37
C THR A 147 -16.96 -4.53 3.98
N LEU A 148 -16.23 -3.41 4.08
CA LEU A 148 -16.70 -2.05 3.78
C LEU A 148 -17.31 -1.94 2.37
N LYS A 149 -18.53 -1.41 2.25
CA LYS A 149 -19.20 -1.18 0.97
C LYS A 149 -19.05 0.27 0.53
N VAL A 150 -19.12 0.52 -0.77
CA VAL A 150 -19.12 1.90 -1.28
C VAL A 150 -20.30 2.65 -0.66
N GLY A 151 -20.03 3.83 -0.11
CA GLY A 151 -20.97 4.64 0.67
C GLY A 151 -20.83 4.48 2.19
N ASP A 152 -20.17 3.42 2.67
CA ASP A 152 -19.91 3.25 4.10
C ASP A 152 -18.79 4.19 4.59
N LYS A 153 -18.92 4.69 5.82
CA LYS A 153 -17.85 5.39 6.53
C LYS A 153 -16.98 4.40 7.33
N LEU A 154 -15.67 4.64 7.36
CA LEU A 154 -14.68 3.83 8.09
C LEU A 154 -14.64 4.11 9.61
N SER A 155 -15.56 4.90 10.14
CA SER A 155 -15.72 5.17 11.59
C SER A 155 -16.51 4.10 12.32
#